data_AF-A0A536FAV6-F1
#
_entry.id   AF-A0A536FAV6-F1
#
_cell.length_a   1.000
_cell.length_b   1.000
_cell.length_c   1.000
_cell.angle_alpha   90.00
_cell.angle_beta   90.00
_cell.angle_gamma   90.00
#
_symmetry.space_group_name_H-M   'P 1'
#
loop_
_entity.id
_entity.type
_entity.pdbx_description
1 polymer ?
#
loop_
_entity_poly.entity_id
_entity_poly.type
_entity_poly.pdbx_seq_one_letter_code
_entity_poly.pdbx_strand_id
1 'polypeptide(L)'
;MRDPIALVVVARDAVPLHARLLTTLQATLPRVGVLDPGVFACDLAGTEELLGTPAQVARRVLARCARAGARASAGIAPTPFVARVVAERTPPGEVRAIDDGRTYLAVLPIDVLPVDEKTHDELRLLGLVTVGDFADLPRGSVFERFGSAVARAHALARGEYGDMIRASAPPRRLRARRAWDDAIASHEQLVFALRVVVDEVARALARDGLAALRLDLRLDREGAPPLRLERTVLPPTRESAALLRSLRWALEERSDLGLVVGCALEIPEVEAARGRQVGLFAPDGARREEAIATARYLREKLGPGAVLRARVADPDARLPERASEWVEVIA
;
A
#
# COMPACT_ATOMS: atom_id res chain seq x y z
N MET A 1 -18.96 -13.29 26.15
CA MET A 1 -18.43 -12.40 25.12
C MET A 1 -17.20 -11.75 25.75
N ARG A 2 -15.98 -12.08 25.30
CA ARG A 2 -14.75 -11.51 25.89
C ARG A 2 -14.72 -10.01 25.60
N ASP A 3 -14.17 -9.23 26.53
CA ASP A 3 -14.01 -7.80 26.33
C ASP A 3 -13.13 -7.55 25.09
N PRO A 4 -13.52 -6.61 24.21
CA PRO A 4 -12.74 -6.29 23.02
C PRO A 4 -11.35 -5.78 23.42
N ILE A 5 -10.32 -6.21 22.69
CA ILE A 5 -8.95 -5.74 22.89
C ILE A 5 -8.44 -5.20 21.55
N ALA A 6 -8.46 -3.88 21.41
CA ALA A 6 -7.99 -3.20 20.22
C ALA A 6 -6.48 -2.97 20.28
N LEU A 7 -5.79 -3.38 19.23
CA LEU A 7 -4.41 -2.98 18.93
C LEU A 7 -4.44 -1.90 17.86
N VAL A 8 -3.82 -0.75 18.13
CA VAL A 8 -3.56 0.30 17.12
C VAL A 8 -2.07 0.50 16.94
N VAL A 9 -1.64 0.59 15.69
CA VAL A 9 -0.26 0.84 15.28
C VAL A 9 -0.21 2.16 14.53
N VAL A 10 0.61 3.08 15.01
CA VAL A 10 0.84 4.40 14.41
C VAL A 10 2.25 4.45 13.87
N ALA A 11 2.38 4.57 12.56
CA ALA A 11 3.66 4.73 11.87
C ALA A 11 3.92 6.21 11.56
N ARG A 12 5.03 6.75 12.06
CA ARG A 12 5.49 8.11 11.75
C ARG A 12 6.11 8.12 10.34
N ASP A 13 5.88 9.19 9.58
CA ASP A 13 6.42 9.42 8.22
C ASP A 13 5.99 8.38 7.16
N ALA A 14 4.79 7.81 7.33
CA ALA A 14 4.41 6.56 6.66
C ALA A 14 3.59 6.70 5.37
N VAL A 15 3.30 7.92 4.87
CA VAL A 15 2.54 8.09 3.61
C VAL A 15 3.15 7.28 2.45
N PRO A 16 4.47 7.35 2.16
CA PRO A 16 5.06 6.52 1.09
C PRO A 16 5.11 5.02 1.44
N LEU A 17 5.06 4.66 2.73
CA LEU A 17 5.15 3.27 3.20
C LEU A 17 3.79 2.62 3.46
N HIS A 18 2.69 3.35 3.31
CA HIS A 18 1.35 2.94 3.73
C HIS A 18 0.95 1.57 3.18
N ALA A 19 1.03 1.40 1.85
CA ALA A 19 0.63 0.16 1.19
C ALA A 19 1.50 -1.04 1.61
N ARG A 20 2.81 -0.81 1.78
CA ARG A 20 3.77 -1.83 2.24
C ARG A 20 3.48 -2.24 3.69
N LEU A 21 3.19 -1.27 4.56
CA LEU A 21 2.84 -1.53 5.96
C LEU A 21 1.52 -2.27 6.07
N LEU A 22 0.48 -1.82 5.37
CA LEU A 22 -0.82 -2.47 5.33
C LEU A 22 -0.69 -3.96 4.94
N THR A 23 0.03 -4.23 3.86
CA THR A 23 0.32 -5.60 3.39
C THR A 23 1.08 -6.42 4.44
N THR A 24 2.06 -5.81 5.10
CA THR A 24 2.85 -6.46 6.16
C THR A 24 1.98 -6.83 7.35
N LEU A 25 1.08 -5.92 7.75
CA LEU A 25 0.16 -6.13 8.86
C LEU A 25 -0.88 -7.21 8.54
N GLN A 26 -1.51 -7.15 7.37
CA GLN A 26 -2.51 -8.15 6.96
C GLN A 26 -1.93 -9.56 6.77
N ALA A 27 -0.62 -9.68 6.56
CA ALA A 27 0.06 -10.97 6.55
C ALA A 27 0.25 -11.59 7.96
N THR A 28 0.02 -10.81 9.03
CA THR A 28 0.37 -11.22 10.41
C THR A 28 -0.76 -11.05 11.41
N LEU A 29 -1.71 -10.16 11.13
CA LEU A 29 -2.84 -9.84 11.97
C LEU A 29 -4.14 -10.16 11.24
N PRO A 30 -5.15 -10.68 11.95
CA PRO A 30 -6.49 -10.84 11.39
C PRO A 30 -7.16 -9.47 11.25
N ARG A 31 -7.97 -9.30 10.19
CA ARG A 31 -8.94 -8.20 10.07
C ARG A 31 -8.37 -6.80 10.33
N VAL A 32 -7.21 -6.47 9.75
CA VAL A 32 -6.58 -5.14 9.89
C VAL A 32 -7.43 -4.07 9.23
N GLY A 33 -7.89 -3.09 9.99
CA GLY A 33 -8.52 -1.86 9.52
C GLY A 33 -7.52 -0.73 9.34
N VAL A 34 -7.84 0.22 8.46
CA VAL A 34 -7.11 1.49 8.30
C VAL A 34 -7.97 2.58 8.90
N LEU A 35 -7.46 3.28 9.91
CA LEU A 35 -8.14 4.43 10.50
C LEU A 35 -7.79 5.71 9.74
N ASP A 36 -6.50 5.90 9.46
CA ASP A 36 -5.93 7.03 8.72
C ASP A 36 -4.67 6.57 7.97
N PRO A 37 -4.14 7.36 7.02
CA PRO A 37 -2.86 7.07 6.37
C PRO A 37 -1.72 6.87 7.40
N GLY A 38 -1.32 5.61 7.60
CA GLY A 38 -0.24 5.24 8.54
C GLY A 38 -0.73 4.81 9.93
N VAL A 39 -2.05 4.81 10.15
CA VAL A 39 -2.70 4.37 11.38
C VAL A 39 -3.55 3.14 11.10
N PHE A 40 -3.18 2.02 11.73
CA PHE A 40 -3.79 0.71 11.50
C PHE A 40 -4.37 0.16 12.80
N ALA A 41 -5.52 -0.49 12.72
CA ALA A 41 -6.20 -1.07 13.88
C ALA A 41 -6.51 -2.56 13.66
N CYS A 42 -6.49 -3.35 14.72
CA CYS A 42 -6.83 -4.77 14.72
C CYS A 42 -7.53 -5.14 16.03
N ASP A 43 -8.56 -5.97 15.95
CA ASP A 43 -9.18 -6.58 17.13
C ASP A 43 -8.44 -7.89 17.45
N LEU A 44 -7.87 -7.97 18.66
CA LEU A 44 -7.13 -9.13 19.14
C LEU A 44 -7.97 -10.04 20.05
N ALA A 45 -9.22 -9.67 20.35
CA ALA A 45 -10.06 -10.48 21.22
C ALA A 45 -10.22 -11.91 20.66
N GLY A 46 -9.90 -12.92 21.47
CA GLY A 46 -10.01 -14.32 21.09
C GLY A 46 -8.87 -14.84 20.20
N THR A 47 -7.80 -14.07 20.00
CA THR A 47 -6.63 -14.48 19.21
C THR A 47 -5.46 -14.98 20.06
N GLU A 48 -5.62 -15.05 21.38
CA GLU A 48 -4.52 -15.24 22.33
C GLU A 48 -3.84 -16.61 22.20
N GLU A 49 -4.60 -17.66 21.89
CA GLU A 49 -4.06 -19.02 21.68
C GLU A 49 -3.19 -19.11 20.41
N LEU A 50 -3.59 -18.41 19.34
CA LEU A 50 -2.91 -18.45 18.05
C LEU A 50 -1.75 -17.47 17.97
N LEU A 51 -1.97 -16.25 18.47
CA LEU A 51 -1.05 -15.14 18.29
C LEU A 51 -0.26 -14.83 19.56
N GLY A 52 -0.66 -15.32 20.74
CA GLY A 52 -0.07 -14.98 22.03
C GLY A 52 -0.68 -13.71 22.64
N THR A 53 -0.08 -13.21 23.72
CA THR A 53 -0.60 -12.02 24.42
C THR A 53 -0.59 -10.77 23.53
N PRO A 54 -1.54 -9.84 23.71
CA PRO A 54 -1.60 -8.60 22.93
C PRO A 54 -0.26 -7.83 22.89
N ALA A 55 0.46 -7.77 24.01
CA ALA A 55 1.77 -7.12 24.08
C ALA A 55 2.84 -7.84 23.22
N GLN A 56 2.85 -9.17 23.21
CA GLN A 56 3.78 -9.94 22.36
C GLN A 56 3.44 -9.78 20.87
N VAL A 57 2.15 -9.70 20.53
CA VAL A 57 1.68 -9.45 19.16
C VAL A 57 2.14 -8.05 18.71
N ALA A 58 1.88 -7.03 19.53
CA ALA A 58 2.29 -5.65 19.24
C ALA A 58 3.80 -5.53 19.02
N ARG A 59 4.64 -6.12 19.88
CA ARG A 59 6.10 -6.12 19.70
C ARG A 59 6.54 -6.79 18.39
N ARG A 60 5.93 -7.93 18.04
CA ARG A 60 6.20 -8.63 16.77
C ARG A 60 5.81 -7.80 15.56
N VAL A 61 4.72 -7.06 15.66
CA VAL A 61 4.23 -6.15 14.63
C VAL A 61 5.19 -4.98 14.45
N LEU A 62 5.59 -4.31 15.54
CA LEU A 62 6.56 -3.21 15.50
C LEU A 62 7.90 -3.64 14.90
N ALA A 63 8.40 -4.83 15.25
CA ALA A 63 9.63 -5.37 14.66
C ALA A 63 9.50 -5.59 13.13
N ARG A 64 8.31 -5.85 12.60
CA ARG A 64 8.09 -5.96 11.15
C ARG A 64 7.95 -4.59 10.48
N CYS A 65 7.26 -3.65 11.11
CA CYS A 65 7.21 -2.26 10.65
C CYS A 65 8.63 -1.67 10.54
N ALA A 66 9.49 -1.93 11.54
CA ALA A 66 10.89 -1.50 11.52
C ALA A 66 11.68 -2.10 10.35
N ARG A 67 11.52 -3.40 10.06
CA ARG A 67 12.12 -4.05 8.86
C ARG A 67 11.58 -3.50 7.54
N ALA A 68 10.36 -2.97 7.54
CA ALA A 68 9.77 -2.28 6.39
C ALA A 68 10.22 -0.81 6.25
N GLY A 69 11.06 -0.33 7.18
CA GLY A 69 11.61 1.04 7.18
C GLY A 69 10.77 2.06 7.95
N ALA A 70 9.72 1.64 8.65
CA ALA A 70 8.83 2.56 9.37
C ALA A 70 9.14 2.65 10.87
N ARG A 71 9.10 3.88 11.39
CA ARG A 71 9.15 4.15 12.83
C ARG A 71 7.74 4.11 13.39
N ALA A 72 7.35 2.98 13.95
CA ALA A 72 6.00 2.76 14.46
C ALA A 72 5.95 2.62 15.98
N SER A 73 4.81 2.95 16.57
CA SER A 73 4.46 2.79 17.98
C SER A 73 3.12 2.06 18.08
N ALA A 74 2.85 1.38 19.20
CA ALA A 74 1.63 0.62 19.37
C ALA A 74 0.92 0.91 20.70
N GLY A 75 -0.40 0.99 20.63
CA GLY A 75 -1.30 1.14 21.77
C GLY A 75 -2.27 -0.03 21.85
N ILE A 76 -2.52 -0.52 23.05
CA ILE A 76 -3.49 -1.58 23.34
C ILE A 76 -4.51 -1.05 24.33
N ALA A 77 -5.79 -1.15 24.02
CA ALA A 77 -6.87 -0.70 24.92
C ALA A 77 -8.21 -1.38 24.61
N PRO A 78 -9.24 -1.25 25.46
CA PRO A 78 -10.56 -1.82 25.21
C PRO A 78 -11.26 -1.27 23.96
N THR A 79 -10.95 -0.03 23.55
CA THR A 79 -11.54 0.59 22.37
C THR A 79 -10.47 1.06 21.37
N PRO A 80 -10.78 1.05 20.06
CA PRO A 80 -9.84 1.51 19.04
C PRO A 80 -9.41 2.97 19.21
N PHE A 81 -10.32 3.83 19.69
CA PHE A 81 -10.01 5.23 19.94
C PHE A 81 -8.98 5.39 21.06
N VAL A 82 -9.21 4.75 22.22
CA VAL A 82 -8.24 4.79 23.33
C VAL A 82 -6.90 4.20 22.88
N ALA A 83 -6.90 3.07 22.17
CA ALA A 83 -5.70 2.44 21.67
C ALA A 83 -4.92 3.35 20.72
N ARG A 84 -5.60 4.10 19.85
CA ARG A 84 -5.01 5.13 18.98
C ARG A 84 -4.36 6.25 19.79
N VAL A 85 -5.10 6.85 20.72
CA VAL A 85 -4.63 7.95 21.58
C VAL A 85 -3.40 7.53 22.39
N VAL A 86 -3.35 6.26 22.83
CA VAL A 86 -2.20 5.65 23.49
C VAL A 86 -1.03 5.50 22.52
N ALA A 87 -1.26 4.95 21.33
CA ALA A 87 -0.22 4.73 20.32
C ALA A 87 0.45 6.05 19.89
N GLU A 88 -0.33 7.09 19.58
CA GLU A 88 0.18 8.40 19.13
C GLU A 88 1.11 9.07 20.16
N ARG A 89 0.84 8.84 21.46
CA ARG A 89 1.63 9.34 22.59
C ARG A 89 2.79 8.44 23.00
N THR A 90 2.89 7.25 22.41
CA THR A 90 3.94 6.29 22.72
C THR A 90 5.16 6.56 21.83
N PRO A 91 6.39 6.51 22.37
CA PRO A 91 7.60 6.64 21.57
C PRO A 91 7.69 5.55 20.47
N PRO A 92 8.29 5.84 19.30
CA PRO A 92 8.51 4.81 18.28
C PRO A 92 9.34 3.64 18.82
N GLY A 93 8.91 2.42 18.49
CA GLY A 93 9.50 1.17 18.96
C GLY A 93 8.87 0.62 20.24
N GLU A 94 8.03 1.41 20.92
CA GLU A 94 7.41 1.03 22.18
C GLU A 94 5.95 0.61 22.04
N VAL A 95 5.50 -0.19 23.01
CA VAL A 95 4.12 -0.67 23.16
C VAL A 95 3.60 -0.22 24.52
N ARG A 96 2.43 0.40 24.56
CA ARG A 96 1.73 0.74 25.80
C ARG A 96 0.34 0.13 25.83
N ALA A 97 -0.04 -0.43 26.96
CA ALA A 97 -1.37 -1.00 27.19
C ALA A 97 -2.09 -0.24 28.31
N ILE A 98 -3.39 -0.01 28.13
CA ILE A 98 -4.27 0.67 29.09
C ILE A 98 -5.54 -0.15 29.22
N ASP A 99 -5.90 -0.53 30.44
CA ASP A 99 -7.12 -1.29 30.72
C ASP A 99 -8.33 -0.37 30.96
N ASP A 100 -8.13 0.74 31.68
CA ASP A 100 -9.19 1.73 31.93
C ASP A 100 -9.05 2.94 30.99
N GLY A 101 -9.75 2.85 29.86
CA GLY A 101 -9.76 3.91 28.86
C GLY A 101 -10.37 5.22 29.34
N ARG A 102 -11.40 5.19 30.20
CA ARG A 102 -12.06 6.41 30.68
C ARG A 102 -11.12 7.19 31.60
N THR A 103 -10.51 6.51 32.57
CA THR A 103 -9.58 7.15 33.51
C THR A 103 -8.34 7.67 32.78
N TYR A 104 -7.82 6.93 31.79
CA TYR A 104 -6.69 7.40 30.98
C TYR A 104 -7.05 8.64 30.14
N LEU A 105 -8.23 8.66 29.53
CA LEU A 105 -8.68 9.79 28.71
C LEU A 105 -8.95 11.03 29.56
N ALA A 106 -9.53 10.88 30.75
CA ALA A 106 -10.03 11.99 31.57
C ALA A 106 -9.02 13.11 31.83
N VAL A 107 -7.73 12.78 31.96
CA VAL A 107 -6.65 13.75 32.24
C VAL A 107 -6.05 14.38 30.99
N LEU A 108 -6.47 13.96 29.79
CA LEU A 108 -5.94 14.47 28.53
C LEU A 108 -6.63 15.78 28.13
N PRO A 109 -5.94 16.65 27.37
CA PRO A 109 -6.56 17.84 26.82
C PRO A 109 -7.72 17.48 25.88
N ILE A 110 -8.71 18.34 25.77
CA ILE A 110 -9.90 18.09 24.94
C ILE A 110 -9.58 17.93 23.44
N ASP A 111 -8.41 18.42 23.02
CA ASP A 111 -7.87 18.37 21.64
C ASP A 111 -7.64 16.97 21.09
N VAL A 112 -7.69 15.95 21.94
CA VAL A 112 -7.56 14.55 21.50
C VAL A 112 -8.82 14.02 20.85
N LEU A 113 -9.95 14.68 21.06
CA LEU A 113 -11.23 14.26 20.51
C LEU A 113 -11.28 14.55 19.02
N PRO A 114 -11.84 13.63 18.20
CA PRO A 114 -11.88 13.79 16.75
C PRO A 114 -13.06 14.69 16.35
N VAL A 115 -12.99 15.97 16.70
CA VAL A 115 -13.96 17.01 16.31
C VAL A 115 -13.25 18.09 15.49
N ASP A 116 -14.02 18.94 14.81
CA ASP A 116 -13.47 20.05 14.05
C ASP A 116 -12.96 21.17 14.98
N GLU A 117 -12.06 22.01 14.45
CA GLU A 117 -11.39 23.07 15.20
C GLU A 117 -12.38 24.08 15.81
N LYS A 118 -13.46 24.41 15.08
CA LYS A 118 -14.51 25.30 15.58
C LYS A 118 -15.21 24.69 16.80
N THR A 119 -15.52 23.40 16.76
CA THR A 119 -16.06 22.69 17.93
C THR A 119 -15.08 22.72 19.11
N HIS A 120 -13.78 22.54 18.88
CA HIS A 120 -12.79 22.67 19.97
C HIS A 120 -12.82 24.06 20.60
N ASP A 121 -12.86 25.12 19.81
CA ASP A 121 -12.94 26.50 20.32
C ASP A 121 -14.21 26.75 21.12
N GLU A 122 -15.35 26.25 20.65
CA GLU A 122 -16.62 26.34 21.37
C GLU A 122 -16.58 25.61 22.72
N LEU A 123 -15.99 24.41 22.76
CA LEU A 123 -15.83 23.64 24.00
C LEU A 123 -14.91 24.35 25.00
N ARG A 124 -13.79 24.92 24.53
CA ARG A 124 -12.89 25.73 25.37
C ARG A 124 -13.55 26.98 25.91
N LEU A 125 -14.38 27.65 25.10
CA LEU A 125 -15.15 28.84 25.53
C LEU A 125 -16.14 28.51 26.66
N LEU A 126 -16.57 27.25 26.74
CA LEU A 126 -17.42 26.74 27.83
C LEU A 126 -16.64 26.28 29.06
N GLY A 127 -15.33 26.46 29.08
CA GLY A 127 -14.46 26.06 30.18
C GLY A 127 -14.12 24.56 30.20
N LEU A 128 -14.41 23.83 29.12
CA LEU A 128 -14.07 22.41 29.01
C LEU A 128 -12.65 22.29 28.45
N VAL A 129 -11.70 21.95 29.33
CA VAL A 129 -10.28 21.91 28.98
C VAL A 129 -9.78 20.47 28.86
N THR A 130 -10.37 19.55 29.63
CA THR A 130 -10.01 18.13 29.62
C THR A 130 -11.11 17.27 29.01
N VAL A 131 -10.73 16.06 28.58
CA VAL A 131 -11.69 15.06 28.13
C VAL A 131 -12.61 14.63 29.28
N GLY A 132 -12.11 14.64 30.53
CA GLY A 132 -12.91 14.33 31.72
C GLY A 132 -14.06 15.32 31.90
N ASP A 133 -13.76 16.62 31.81
CA ASP A 133 -14.78 17.69 31.91
C ASP A 133 -15.91 17.48 30.89
N PHE A 134 -15.52 17.12 29.66
CA PHE A 134 -16.49 16.86 28.59
C PHE A 134 -17.27 15.55 28.81
N ALA A 135 -16.60 14.48 29.25
CA ALA A 135 -17.19 13.16 29.45
C ALA A 135 -18.23 13.11 30.58
N ASP A 136 -18.15 14.03 31.54
CA ASP A 136 -19.07 14.14 32.67
C ASP A 136 -20.35 14.92 32.35
N LEU A 137 -20.45 15.52 31.16
CA LEU A 137 -21.67 16.18 30.70
C LEU A 137 -22.82 15.17 30.47
N PRO A 138 -24.08 15.59 30.71
CA PRO A 138 -25.24 14.78 30.36
C PRO A 138 -25.33 14.56 28.84
N ARG A 139 -25.46 13.29 28.41
CA ARG A 139 -25.54 12.92 26.99
C ARG A 139 -26.60 13.68 26.20
N GLY A 140 -27.79 13.86 26.80
CA GLY A 140 -28.91 14.56 26.16
C GLY A 140 -28.54 16.00 25.82
N SER A 141 -27.94 16.72 26.77
CA SER A 141 -27.53 18.11 26.60
C SER A 141 -26.44 18.28 25.53
N VAL A 142 -25.51 17.33 25.43
CA VAL A 142 -24.47 17.36 24.38
C VAL A 142 -25.09 17.17 22.99
N PHE A 143 -26.01 16.20 22.84
CA PHE A 143 -26.67 15.95 21.57
C PHE A 143 -27.58 17.11 21.15
N GLU A 144 -28.37 17.67 22.06
CA GLU A 144 -29.27 18.80 21.78
C GLU A 144 -28.53 20.05 21.33
N ARG A 145 -27.35 20.31 21.92
CA ARG A 145 -26.59 21.53 21.65
C ARG A 145 -25.69 21.42 20.42
N PHE A 146 -25.01 20.29 20.24
CA PHE A 146 -23.94 20.16 19.25
C PHE A 146 -24.25 19.13 18.15
N GLY A 147 -25.35 18.39 18.28
CA GLY A 147 -25.75 17.37 17.32
C GLY A 147 -24.95 16.07 17.39
N SER A 148 -25.09 15.26 16.35
CA SER A 148 -24.66 13.86 16.33
C SER A 148 -23.14 13.66 16.31
N ALA A 149 -22.39 14.53 15.62
CA ALA A 149 -20.94 14.40 15.51
C ALA A 149 -20.25 14.55 16.87
N VAL A 150 -20.63 15.57 17.64
CA VAL A 150 -20.09 15.83 18.98
C VAL A 150 -20.61 14.84 20.01
N ALA A 151 -21.86 14.38 19.88
CA ALA A 151 -22.38 13.28 20.70
C ALA A 151 -21.58 11.98 20.52
N ARG A 152 -21.09 11.70 19.30
CA ARG A 152 -20.19 10.57 19.04
C ARG A 152 -18.83 10.79 19.72
N ALA A 153 -18.24 11.97 19.60
CA ALA A 153 -16.99 12.30 20.31
C ALA A 153 -17.15 12.19 21.84
N HIS A 154 -18.32 12.54 22.37
CA HIS A 154 -18.66 12.39 23.79
C HIS A 154 -18.72 10.93 24.23
N ALA A 155 -19.28 10.03 23.40
CA ALA A 155 -19.21 8.60 23.67
C ALA A 155 -17.74 8.11 23.71
N LEU A 156 -16.90 8.57 22.77
CA LEU A 156 -15.47 8.25 22.76
C LEU A 156 -14.75 8.77 24.01
N ALA A 157 -15.05 10.00 24.46
CA ALA A 157 -14.51 10.61 25.67
C ALA A 157 -14.78 9.77 26.93
N ARG A 158 -15.93 9.09 26.96
CA ARG A 158 -16.35 8.20 28.06
C ARG A 158 -15.73 6.81 27.97
N GLY A 159 -14.86 6.57 27.00
CA GLY A 159 -14.25 5.26 26.75
C GLY A 159 -15.21 4.24 26.14
N GLU A 160 -16.34 4.69 25.59
CA GLU A 160 -17.37 3.80 25.06
C GLU A 160 -17.03 3.35 23.64
N TYR A 161 -17.47 2.13 23.30
CA TYR A 161 -17.14 1.49 22.04
C TYR A 161 -17.93 2.13 20.89
N GLY A 162 -17.37 3.18 20.30
CA GLY A 162 -18.03 3.94 19.23
C GLY A 162 -18.02 3.25 17.86
N ASP A 163 -16.94 2.56 17.50
CA ASP A 163 -16.75 2.05 16.14
C ASP A 163 -16.14 0.64 16.12
N MET A 164 -16.77 -0.26 15.37
CA MET A 164 -16.16 -1.53 15.01
C MET A 164 -14.97 -1.29 14.07
N ILE A 165 -13.87 -2.00 14.30
CA ILE A 165 -12.74 -2.00 13.36
C ILE A 165 -13.21 -2.60 12.04
N ARG A 166 -13.37 -1.73 11.03
CA ARG A 166 -13.70 -2.14 9.67
C ARG A 166 -12.43 -2.68 9.03
N ALA A 167 -12.34 -3.99 8.89
CA ALA A 167 -11.24 -4.64 8.21
C ALA A 167 -11.08 -4.07 6.79
N SER A 168 -9.89 -3.58 6.48
CA SER A 168 -9.50 -3.26 5.12
C SER A 168 -9.43 -4.56 4.32
N ALA A 169 -9.87 -4.52 3.07
CA ALA A 169 -9.76 -5.66 2.18
C ALA A 169 -8.28 -6.07 2.09
N PRO A 170 -7.96 -7.37 2.25
CA PRO A 170 -6.59 -7.83 2.04
C PRO A 170 -6.14 -7.41 0.63
N PRO A 171 -4.87 -6.95 0.46
CA PRO A 171 -4.33 -6.59 -0.83
C PRO A 171 -4.48 -7.82 -1.70
N ARG A 172 -5.22 -7.66 -2.79
CA ARG A 172 -5.35 -8.72 -3.78
C ARG A 172 -3.96 -8.99 -4.33
N ARG A 173 -3.41 -10.16 -3.98
CA ARG A 173 -2.23 -10.68 -4.67
C ARG A 173 -2.69 -11.09 -6.06
N LEU A 174 -2.34 -10.27 -7.04
CA LEU A 174 -2.56 -10.57 -8.45
C LEU A 174 -1.53 -11.62 -8.85
N ARG A 175 -1.96 -12.88 -8.79
CA ARG A 175 -1.14 -14.02 -9.18
C ARG A 175 -1.95 -15.07 -9.91
N ALA A 176 -1.30 -15.80 -10.81
CA ALA A 176 -1.85 -17.00 -11.41
C ALA A 176 -0.76 -18.09 -11.47
N ARG A 177 -1.16 -19.34 -11.22
CA ARG A 177 -0.27 -20.50 -11.24
C ARG A 177 -0.84 -21.57 -12.16
N ARG A 178 0.04 -22.26 -12.89
CA ARG A 178 -0.30 -23.47 -13.66
C ARG A 178 0.79 -24.53 -13.45
N ALA A 179 0.35 -25.77 -13.47
CA ALA A 179 1.21 -26.95 -13.62
C ALA A 179 0.82 -27.61 -14.93
N TRP A 180 1.78 -28.26 -15.58
CA TRP A 180 1.60 -28.99 -16.81
C TRP A 180 1.95 -30.45 -16.58
N ASP A 181 1.19 -31.34 -17.22
CA ASP A 181 1.40 -32.79 -17.08
C ASP A 181 2.70 -33.22 -17.78
N ASP A 182 2.97 -32.64 -18.95
CA ASP A 182 4.21 -32.84 -19.70
C ASP A 182 5.15 -31.64 -19.54
N ALA A 183 6.45 -31.91 -19.36
CA ALA A 183 7.45 -30.88 -19.23
C ALA A 183 7.68 -30.12 -20.54
N ILE A 184 7.74 -28.79 -20.45
CA ILE A 184 7.98 -27.89 -21.58
C ILE A 184 9.45 -27.49 -21.63
N ALA A 185 10.13 -27.79 -22.74
CA ALA A 185 11.52 -27.41 -22.96
C ALA A 185 11.69 -26.24 -23.94
N SER A 186 10.71 -26.00 -24.82
CA SER A 186 10.78 -24.97 -25.87
C SER A 186 10.26 -23.61 -25.38
N HIS A 187 11.01 -22.55 -25.67
CA HIS A 187 10.57 -21.16 -25.45
C HIS A 187 9.21 -20.86 -26.08
N GLU A 188 8.97 -21.31 -27.31
CA GLU A 188 7.71 -21.02 -28.01
C GLU A 188 6.52 -21.70 -27.33
N GLN A 189 6.68 -22.97 -26.97
CA GLN A 189 5.67 -23.72 -26.23
C GLN A 189 5.39 -23.10 -24.87
N LEU A 190 6.45 -22.68 -24.16
CA LEU A 190 6.31 -22.03 -22.87
C LEU A 190 5.57 -20.70 -22.98
N VAL A 191 5.91 -19.86 -23.97
CA VAL A 191 5.22 -18.58 -24.17
C VAL A 191 3.76 -18.81 -24.57
N PHE A 192 3.45 -19.83 -25.37
CA PHE A 192 2.08 -20.21 -25.67
C PHE A 192 1.32 -20.62 -24.40
N ALA A 193 1.92 -21.45 -23.55
CA ALA A 193 1.33 -21.88 -22.29
C ALA A 193 1.13 -20.73 -21.29
N LEU A 194 2.10 -19.79 -21.22
CA LEU A 194 2.03 -18.61 -20.38
C LEU A 194 0.90 -17.64 -20.77
N ARG A 195 0.43 -17.66 -22.02
CA ARG A 195 -0.67 -16.78 -22.47
C ARG A 195 -1.91 -16.92 -21.59
N VAL A 196 -2.27 -18.14 -21.17
CA VAL A 196 -3.42 -18.40 -20.30
C VAL A 196 -3.24 -17.74 -18.93
N VAL A 197 -2.03 -17.84 -18.37
CA VAL A 197 -1.68 -17.28 -17.06
C VAL A 197 -1.66 -15.74 -17.12
N VAL A 198 -1.09 -15.18 -18.18
CA VAL A 198 -1.07 -13.74 -18.43
C VAL A 198 -2.47 -13.19 -18.64
N ASP A 199 -3.33 -13.88 -19.40
CA ASP A 199 -4.73 -13.48 -19.61
C ASP A 199 -5.52 -13.45 -18.30
N GLU A 200 -5.32 -14.44 -17.42
CA GLU A 200 -5.98 -14.48 -16.11
C GLU A 200 -5.59 -13.27 -15.25
N VAL A 201 -4.30 -12.95 -15.19
CA VAL A 201 -3.79 -11.79 -14.46
C VAL A 201 -4.24 -10.48 -15.10
N ALA A 202 -4.21 -10.36 -16.43
CA ALA A 202 -4.67 -9.19 -17.16
C ALA A 202 -6.17 -8.90 -16.90
N ARG A 203 -7.00 -9.94 -16.85
CA ARG A 203 -8.42 -9.79 -16.46
C ARG A 203 -8.58 -9.35 -15.02
N ALA A 204 -7.75 -9.84 -14.10
CA ALA A 204 -7.77 -9.39 -12.71
C ALA A 204 -7.36 -7.92 -12.58
N LEU A 205 -6.26 -7.51 -13.24
CA LEU A 205 -5.84 -6.11 -13.35
C LEU A 205 -6.95 -5.21 -13.92
N ALA A 206 -7.61 -5.66 -14.99
CA ALA A 206 -8.67 -4.90 -15.64
C ALA A 206 -9.91 -4.71 -14.75
N ARG A 207 -10.34 -5.77 -14.04
CA ARG A 207 -11.45 -5.71 -13.08
C ARG A 207 -11.17 -4.74 -11.94
N ASP A 208 -9.91 -4.64 -11.54
CA ASP A 208 -9.51 -3.84 -10.37
C ASP A 208 -9.07 -2.42 -10.75
N GLY A 209 -9.11 -2.06 -12.04
CA GLY A 209 -8.69 -0.74 -12.51
C GLY A 209 -7.20 -0.49 -12.31
N LEU A 210 -6.38 -1.54 -12.39
CA LEU A 210 -4.93 -1.51 -12.16
C LEU A 210 -4.14 -1.79 -13.44
N ALA A 211 -2.88 -1.38 -13.46
CA ALA A 211 -1.88 -1.66 -14.48
C ALA A 211 -0.61 -2.21 -13.82
N ALA A 212 0.02 -3.22 -14.42
CA ALA A 212 1.22 -3.84 -13.89
C ALA A 212 2.46 -2.98 -14.18
N LEU A 213 3.25 -2.71 -13.16
CA LEU A 213 4.56 -2.06 -13.25
C LEU A 213 5.71 -3.09 -13.17
N ARG A 214 5.50 -4.19 -12.44
CA ARG A 214 6.49 -5.27 -12.30
C ARG A 214 5.83 -6.64 -12.42
N LEU A 215 6.51 -7.54 -13.12
CA LEU A 215 6.14 -8.94 -13.31
C LEU A 215 7.21 -9.83 -12.67
N ASP A 216 6.78 -10.75 -11.82
CA ASP A 216 7.64 -11.79 -11.26
C ASP A 216 7.14 -13.15 -11.75
N LEU A 217 7.90 -13.76 -12.65
CA LEU A 217 7.63 -15.09 -13.17
C LEU A 217 8.57 -16.10 -12.53
N ARG A 218 7.99 -17.11 -11.88
CA ARG A 218 8.69 -18.31 -11.42
C ARG A 218 8.32 -19.48 -12.34
N LEU A 219 9.32 -20.19 -12.82
CA LEU A 219 9.17 -21.45 -13.54
C LEU A 219 9.68 -22.58 -12.65
N ASP A 220 8.81 -23.55 -12.38
CA ASP A 220 9.14 -24.78 -11.66
C ASP A 220 9.73 -25.77 -12.68
N ARG A 221 10.92 -26.31 -12.37
CA ARG A 221 11.70 -27.15 -13.27
C ARG A 221 11.91 -28.54 -12.69
N GLU A 222 11.92 -29.54 -13.56
CA GLU A 222 12.27 -30.90 -13.20
C GLU A 222 13.79 -31.03 -13.06
N GLY A 223 14.25 -31.67 -11.97
CA GLY A 223 15.68 -31.91 -11.73
C GLY A 223 16.54 -30.67 -11.49
N ALA A 224 15.95 -29.46 -11.45
CA ALA A 224 16.67 -28.20 -11.28
C ALA A 224 15.93 -27.22 -10.35
N PRO A 225 16.65 -26.29 -9.67
CA PRO A 225 16.00 -25.22 -8.92
C PRO A 225 15.07 -24.38 -9.79
N PRO A 226 14.01 -23.76 -9.25
CA PRO A 226 13.10 -22.94 -10.04
C PRO A 226 13.83 -21.74 -10.67
N LEU A 227 13.51 -21.44 -11.94
CA LEU A 227 13.99 -20.24 -12.63
C LEU A 227 13.09 -19.07 -12.26
N ARG A 228 13.68 -17.92 -11.87
CA ARG A 228 12.94 -16.69 -11.57
C ARG A 228 13.32 -15.59 -12.55
N LEU A 229 12.32 -14.87 -13.02
CA LEU A 229 12.45 -13.77 -13.96
C LEU A 229 11.64 -12.60 -13.43
N GLU A 230 12.29 -11.45 -13.29
CA GLU A 230 11.65 -10.20 -12.89
C GLU A 230 11.73 -9.23 -14.06
N ARG A 231 10.62 -8.55 -14.37
CA ARG A 231 10.58 -7.53 -15.41
C ARG A 231 9.77 -6.32 -14.99
N THR A 232 10.38 -5.15 -15.18
CA THR A 232 9.64 -3.89 -15.15
C THR A 232 8.94 -3.69 -16.49
N VAL A 233 7.66 -3.35 -16.46
CA VAL A 233 6.86 -3.04 -17.64
C VAL A 233 6.60 -1.55 -17.67
N LEU A 234 7.22 -0.88 -18.64
CA LEU A 234 7.06 0.55 -18.86
C LEU A 234 6.60 0.78 -20.30
N PRO A 235 5.50 1.51 -20.49
CA PRO A 235 4.64 2.11 -19.48
C PRO A 235 3.84 1.01 -18.74
N PRO A 236 3.35 1.27 -17.50
CA PRO A 236 2.52 0.31 -16.79
C PRO A 236 1.31 -0.05 -17.64
N THR A 237 1.05 -1.36 -17.77
CA THR A 237 -0.03 -1.84 -18.65
C THR A 237 -0.81 -2.97 -18.03
N ARG A 238 -2.06 -3.10 -18.46
CA ARG A 238 -2.94 -4.24 -18.16
C ARG A 238 -3.25 -5.06 -19.41
N GLU A 239 -2.70 -4.68 -20.56
CA GLU A 239 -2.93 -5.38 -21.82
C GLU A 239 -2.17 -6.69 -21.83
N SER A 240 -2.89 -7.81 -21.90
CA SER A 240 -2.31 -9.16 -21.93
C SER A 240 -1.21 -9.30 -22.98
N ALA A 241 -1.44 -8.78 -24.20
CA ALA A 241 -0.47 -8.85 -25.27
C ALA A 241 0.86 -8.13 -24.93
N ALA A 242 0.80 -6.99 -24.24
CA ALA A 242 2.00 -6.25 -23.83
C ALA A 242 2.76 -6.99 -22.72
N LEU A 243 2.05 -7.51 -21.72
CA LEU A 243 2.64 -8.31 -20.64
C LEU A 243 3.32 -9.58 -21.19
N LEU A 244 2.66 -10.28 -22.10
CA LEU A 244 3.20 -11.49 -22.72
C LEU A 244 4.44 -11.19 -23.56
N ARG A 245 4.46 -10.06 -24.29
CA ARG A 245 5.67 -9.62 -25.02
C ARG A 245 6.85 -9.36 -24.08
N SER A 246 6.61 -8.69 -22.94
CA SER A 246 7.66 -8.44 -21.95
C SER A 246 8.25 -9.74 -21.39
N LEU A 247 7.40 -10.72 -21.07
CA LEU A 247 7.85 -12.04 -20.61
C LEU A 247 8.58 -12.84 -21.72
N ARG A 248 8.13 -12.74 -22.98
CA ARG A 248 8.80 -13.37 -24.12
C ARG A 248 10.25 -12.90 -24.23
N TRP A 249 10.48 -11.59 -24.23
CA TRP A 249 11.83 -11.04 -24.28
C TRP A 249 12.68 -11.49 -23.09
N ALA A 250 12.08 -11.56 -21.89
CA ALA A 250 12.77 -12.05 -20.70
C ALA A 250 13.23 -13.51 -20.80
N LEU A 251 12.44 -14.35 -21.49
CA LEU A 251 12.73 -15.75 -21.72
C LEU A 251 13.78 -15.93 -22.81
N GLU A 252 13.73 -15.13 -23.88
CA GLU A 252 14.72 -15.15 -24.97
C GLU A 252 16.13 -14.81 -24.46
N GLU A 253 16.26 -13.96 -23.43
CA GLU A 253 17.53 -13.70 -22.74
C GLU A 253 18.07 -14.90 -21.93
N ARG A 254 17.36 -16.04 -21.90
CA ARG A 254 17.78 -17.24 -21.18
C ARG A 254 18.09 -18.35 -22.17
N SER A 255 19.35 -18.76 -22.21
CA SER A 255 19.84 -19.83 -23.07
C SER A 255 19.37 -21.22 -22.64
N ASP A 256 19.11 -21.42 -21.35
CA ASP A 256 18.64 -22.69 -20.81
C ASP A 256 17.41 -22.48 -19.91
N LEU A 257 16.28 -23.03 -20.36
CA LEU A 257 15.04 -23.08 -19.58
C LEU A 257 14.97 -24.33 -18.69
N GLY A 258 15.69 -25.41 -19.02
CA GLY A 258 15.44 -26.74 -18.48
C GLY A 258 14.06 -27.29 -18.85
N LEU A 259 13.67 -28.37 -18.17
CA LEU A 259 12.34 -28.99 -18.30
C LEU A 259 11.34 -28.31 -17.36
N VAL A 260 10.47 -27.48 -17.90
CA VAL A 260 9.52 -26.68 -17.11
C VAL A 260 8.21 -27.44 -16.91
N VAL A 261 7.85 -27.73 -15.65
CA VAL A 261 6.62 -28.46 -15.27
C VAL A 261 5.54 -27.56 -14.70
N GLY A 262 5.84 -26.29 -14.46
CA GLY A 262 4.85 -25.33 -13.96
C GLY A 262 5.36 -23.90 -13.93
N CYS A 263 4.45 -22.97 -13.69
CA CYS A 263 4.78 -21.56 -13.50
C CYS A 263 3.87 -20.88 -12.47
N ALA A 264 4.39 -19.82 -11.86
CA ALA A 264 3.63 -18.85 -11.09
C ALA A 264 4.01 -17.44 -11.57
N LEU A 265 3.03 -16.66 -12.00
CA LEU A 265 3.18 -15.24 -12.33
C LEU A 265 2.57 -14.42 -11.20
N GLU A 266 3.34 -13.51 -10.61
CA GLU A 266 2.89 -12.54 -9.61
C GLU A 266 3.14 -11.11 -10.09
N ILE A 267 2.26 -10.19 -9.68
CA ILE A 267 2.38 -8.75 -9.96
C ILE A 267 2.66 -8.02 -8.64
N PRO A 268 3.92 -7.89 -8.22
CA PRO A 268 4.26 -7.30 -6.93
C PRO A 268 4.02 -5.78 -6.88
N GLU A 269 4.08 -5.09 -8.02
CA GLU A 269 3.90 -3.64 -8.11
C GLU A 269 2.89 -3.28 -9.21
N VAL A 270 1.92 -2.45 -8.83
CA VAL A 270 0.83 -1.99 -9.68
C VAL A 270 0.61 -0.49 -9.53
N GLU A 271 0.06 0.13 -10.56
CA GLU A 271 -0.45 1.50 -10.52
C GLU A 271 -1.92 1.53 -10.91
N ALA A 272 -2.62 2.63 -10.59
CA ALA A 272 -3.97 2.86 -11.08
C ALA A 272 -3.94 2.97 -12.61
N ALA A 273 -4.78 2.18 -13.29
CA ALA A 273 -4.91 2.23 -14.74
C ALA A 273 -5.49 3.60 -15.13
N ARG A 274 -4.69 4.41 -15.83
CA ARG A 274 -5.16 5.67 -16.39
C ARG A 274 -5.81 5.39 -17.75
N GLY A 275 -7.04 5.88 -17.92
CA GLY A 275 -7.71 5.84 -19.22
C GLY A 275 -6.92 6.68 -20.23
N ARG A 276 -6.66 6.13 -21.41
CA ARG A 276 -6.00 6.85 -22.50
C ARG A 276 -7.05 7.25 -23.54
N GLN A 277 -7.19 8.53 -23.81
CA GLN A 277 -7.92 9.01 -24.97
C GLN A 277 -6.96 8.97 -26.17
N VAL A 278 -7.21 8.07 -27.12
CA VAL A 278 -6.46 8.06 -28.38
C VAL A 278 -6.90 9.28 -29.19
N GLY A 279 -5.95 10.06 -29.68
CA GLY A 279 -6.26 11.21 -30.54
C GLY A 279 -6.96 10.74 -31.81
N LEU A 280 -8.13 11.32 -32.12
CA LEU A 280 -8.97 10.93 -33.26
C LEU A 280 -8.23 11.06 -34.62
N PHE A 281 -7.19 11.89 -34.69
CA PHE A 281 -6.46 12.21 -35.93
C PHE A 281 -4.93 12.03 -35.83
N ALA A 282 -4.39 11.51 -34.73
CA ALA A 282 -2.93 11.37 -34.54
C ALA A 282 -2.58 10.16 -33.67
N PRO A 283 -2.24 9.00 -34.27
CA PRO A 283 -1.86 7.79 -33.51
C PRO A 283 -0.54 7.91 -32.74
N ASP A 284 0.32 8.89 -33.04
CA ASP A 284 1.66 9.03 -32.45
C ASP A 284 1.72 9.79 -31.11
N GLY A 285 0.64 10.45 -30.69
CA GLY A 285 0.61 11.14 -29.39
C GLY A 285 0.88 10.20 -28.20
N ALA A 286 0.36 8.98 -28.29
CA ALA A 286 0.57 7.93 -27.29
C ALA A 286 2.05 7.49 -27.17
N ARG A 287 2.77 7.39 -28.29
CA ARG A 287 4.21 7.02 -28.28
C ARG A 287 5.08 8.10 -27.65
N ARG A 288 4.70 9.38 -27.80
CA ARG A 288 5.43 10.50 -27.21
C ARG A 288 5.27 10.56 -25.70
N GLU A 289 4.06 10.38 -25.18
CA GLU A 289 3.82 10.32 -23.73
C GLU A 289 4.50 9.11 -23.08
N GLU A 290 4.47 7.96 -23.76
CA GLU A 290 5.16 6.74 -23.35
C GLU A 290 6.68 6.92 -23.29
N ALA A 291 7.26 7.56 -24.30
CA ALA A 291 8.68 7.92 -24.32
C ALA A 291 9.03 8.89 -23.18
N ILE A 292 8.16 9.87 -22.88
CA ILE A 292 8.35 10.82 -21.77
C ILE A 292 8.25 10.11 -20.41
N ALA A 293 7.26 9.25 -20.20
CA ALA A 293 7.10 8.49 -18.96
C ALA A 293 8.29 7.55 -18.71
N THR A 294 8.73 6.85 -19.77
CA THR A 294 9.92 5.99 -19.74
C THR A 294 11.17 6.80 -19.44
N ALA A 295 11.35 7.96 -20.10
CA ALA A 295 12.48 8.83 -19.85
C ALA A 295 12.49 9.41 -18.43
N ARG A 296 11.32 9.71 -17.83
CA ARG A 296 11.22 10.18 -16.43
C ARG A 296 11.66 9.11 -15.45
N TYR A 297 11.18 7.88 -15.64
CA TYR A 297 11.61 6.75 -14.84
C TYR A 297 13.11 6.47 -14.97
N LEU A 298 13.64 6.48 -16.20
CA LEU A 298 15.07 6.27 -16.43
C LEU A 298 15.92 7.37 -15.77
N ARG A 299 15.46 8.63 -15.78
CA ARG A 299 16.12 9.74 -15.06
C ARG A 299 16.11 9.53 -13.55
N GLU A 300 15.00 9.08 -12.98
CA GLU A 300 14.89 8.79 -11.54
C GLU A 300 15.83 7.65 -11.12
N LYS A 301 15.97 6.62 -11.96
CA LYS A 301 16.79 5.44 -11.66
C LYS A 301 18.29 5.62 -11.93
N LEU A 302 18.65 6.28 -13.04
CA LEU A 302 20.03 6.45 -13.50
C LEU A 302 20.64 7.78 -13.06
N GLY A 303 19.83 8.70 -12.53
CA GLY A 303 20.24 10.03 -12.13
C GLY A 303 20.08 11.08 -13.25
N PRO A 304 20.24 12.37 -12.89
CA PRO A 304 20.24 13.48 -13.84
C PRO A 304 21.38 13.33 -14.85
N GLY A 305 21.17 13.76 -16.09
CA GLY A 305 22.13 13.70 -17.20
C GLY A 305 22.19 12.38 -17.97
N ALA A 306 21.52 11.31 -17.50
CA ALA A 306 21.65 9.98 -18.09
C ALA A 306 20.73 9.73 -19.30
N VAL A 307 19.67 10.51 -19.46
CA VAL A 307 18.64 10.32 -20.51
C VAL A 307 18.61 11.55 -21.41
N LEU A 308 19.31 11.44 -22.54
CA LEU A 308 19.54 12.55 -23.47
C LEU A 308 18.80 12.31 -24.80
N ARG A 309 18.38 13.39 -25.44
CA ARG A 309 17.95 13.42 -26.83
C ARG A 309 18.84 14.35 -27.63
N ALA A 310 19.08 14.00 -28.89
CA ALA A 310 19.71 14.90 -29.83
C ALA A 310 18.75 16.06 -30.16
N ARG A 311 19.22 17.30 -30.02
CA ARG A 311 18.59 18.52 -30.53
C ARG A 311 19.47 19.06 -31.64
N VAL A 312 18.88 19.40 -32.78
CA VAL A 312 19.61 20.09 -33.84
C VAL A 312 20.03 21.46 -33.33
N ALA A 313 21.34 21.71 -33.28
CA ALA A 313 21.92 22.95 -32.78
C ALA A 313 22.15 23.96 -33.91
N ASP A 314 22.75 23.49 -35.01
CA ASP A 314 22.99 24.28 -36.22
C ASP A 314 22.75 23.39 -37.46
N PRO A 315 21.61 23.57 -38.17
CA PRO A 315 21.28 22.76 -39.33
C PRO A 315 22.22 22.99 -40.52
N ASP A 316 22.97 24.09 -40.55
CA ASP A 316 23.89 24.45 -41.63
C ASP A 316 25.36 24.13 -41.30
N ALA A 317 25.60 23.45 -40.15
CA ALA A 317 26.93 23.07 -39.73
C ALA A 317 27.59 22.09 -40.71
N ARG A 318 28.77 22.48 -41.23
CA ARG A 318 29.57 21.63 -42.14
C ARG A 318 30.11 20.34 -41.49
N LEU A 319 30.24 20.31 -40.17
CA LEU A 319 30.71 19.14 -39.42
C LEU A 319 29.53 18.49 -38.69
N PRO A 320 29.27 17.18 -38.85
CA PRO A 320 28.14 16.49 -38.23
C PRO A 320 28.07 16.66 -36.71
N GLU A 321 29.23 16.75 -36.06
CA GLU A 321 29.36 16.88 -34.60
C GLU A 321 28.93 18.25 -34.06
N ARG A 322 28.78 19.24 -34.94
CA ARG A 322 28.24 20.57 -34.63
C ARG A 322 26.78 20.73 -35.04
N ALA A 323 26.23 19.77 -35.79
CA ALA A 323 24.84 19.82 -36.25
C ALA A 323 23.85 19.47 -35.13
N SER A 324 24.29 18.74 -34.10
CA SER A 324 23.44 18.32 -33.00
C SER A 324 24.14 18.45 -31.66
N GLU A 325 23.37 18.77 -30.63
CA GLU A 325 23.79 18.74 -29.23
C GLU A 325 22.90 17.75 -28.46
N TRP A 326 23.42 17.24 -27.34
CA TRP A 326 22.66 16.36 -26.45
C TRP A 326 22.02 17.19 -25.34
N VAL A 327 20.69 17.15 -25.26
CA VAL A 327 19.92 17.80 -24.21
C VAL A 327 19.11 16.76 -23.44
N GLU A 328 18.84 17.01 -22.16
CA GLU A 328 17.97 16.11 -21.39
C GLU A 328 16.58 15.99 -22.04
N VAL A 329 16.03 14.77 -22.02
CA VAL A 329 14.69 14.48 -22.57
C VAL A 329 13.60 15.20 -21.77
N ILE A 330 13.81 15.40 -20.47
CA ILE A 330 12.89 16.07 -19.55
C ILE A 330 13.69 17.09 -18.74
N ALA A 331 13.30 18.37 -18.81
CA ALA A 331 13.84 19.43 -17.96
C ALA A 331 13.41 19.29 -16.48
#